data_AF-A0A970USL7-F1
#
_entry.id   AF-A0A970USL7-F1
#
_cell.length_a   1.000
_cell.length_b   1.000
_cell.length_c   1.000
_cell.angle_alpha   90.00
_cell.angle_beta   90.00
_cell.angle_gamma   90.00
#
_symmetry.space_group_name_H-M   'P 1'
#
loop_
_entity.id
_entity.type
_entity.pdbx_description
1 polymer ?
#
loop_
_entity_poly.entity_id
_entity_poly.type
_entity_poly.pdbx_seq_one_letter_code
_entity_poly.pdbx_strand_id
1 'polypeptide(L)'
;MKRIANIGILIILLWQTLSAWGQNQDSQMIRARYLLTINDLDSAKELMDKLSPTSVDQSLYNFTYGMVLLGLGDLNRAEPYLLRVNGDLAVKAYYQLARSYAKLNYAEKSTEYLARHLASKNHYREVFVKTDQAFALIDESRPWIRLWQQEWYSDIENLIREGEYQLSGNHWEAANEVVGKILALEPASPDAHFLHARIELSLEKHREANRNLDQAIQNAGNRLDLLEEILTFCLNQEDYKRVIVLADQLLKLDPTNPDYLFTRALGRIADGNESLVAREMQEISDIGIAPSELYYQAAIRTASSTPERAEQYLNQAISQCQKLDDRYYYLRGLVRKSMNQFEQALEDMAMSLDINPKQPDLYFERGDIRLLLGDKQGACYDWRRALSLGHKQDPDRLYKHCK
;
A
#
# COMPACT_ATOMS: atom_id res chain seq x y z
N MET A 1 51.83 8.54 20.18
CA MET A 1 51.14 8.18 18.91
C MET A 1 50.34 6.88 18.98
N LYS A 2 50.86 5.74 19.47
CA LYS A 2 50.08 4.46 19.57
C LYS A 2 48.81 4.51 20.45
N ARG A 3 48.80 5.30 21.54
CA ARG A 3 47.61 5.44 22.42
C ARG A 3 46.44 6.21 21.77
N ILE A 4 46.72 7.16 20.89
CA ILE A 4 45.68 7.96 20.19
C ILE A 4 45.05 7.13 19.06
N ALA A 5 45.85 6.30 18.37
CA ALA A 5 45.33 5.35 17.37
C ALA A 5 44.39 4.30 17.99
N ASN A 6 44.70 3.78 19.18
CA ASN A 6 43.82 2.82 19.88
C ASN A 6 42.50 3.44 20.35
N ILE A 7 42.49 4.71 20.75
CA ILE A 7 41.25 5.42 21.13
C ILE A 7 40.39 5.68 19.88
N GLY A 8 40.99 6.04 18.74
CA GLY A 8 40.27 6.19 17.48
C GLY A 8 39.61 4.90 16.99
N ILE A 9 40.30 3.76 17.11
CA ILE A 9 39.75 2.44 16.75
C ILE A 9 38.62 2.03 17.71
N LEU A 10 38.76 2.28 19.01
CA LEU A 10 37.71 2.01 20.00
C LEU A 10 36.46 2.86 19.77
N ILE A 11 36.61 4.14 19.39
CA ILE A 11 35.47 5.02 19.07
C ILE A 11 34.77 4.57 17.78
N ILE A 12 35.52 4.17 16.75
CA ILE A 12 34.95 3.63 15.49
C ILE A 12 34.21 2.32 15.75
N LEU A 13 34.77 1.41 16.55
CA LEU A 13 34.12 0.15 16.92
C LEU A 13 32.88 0.39 17.80
N LEU A 14 32.94 1.32 18.76
CA LEU A 14 31.78 1.73 19.56
C LEU A 14 30.67 2.33 18.70
N TRP A 15 31.03 3.16 17.72
CA TRP A 15 30.09 3.70 16.74
C TRP A 15 29.49 2.62 15.85
N GLN A 16 30.29 1.67 15.36
CA GLN A 16 29.81 0.53 14.57
C GLN A 16 28.88 -0.39 15.39
N THR A 17 29.16 -0.58 16.68
CA THR A 17 28.28 -1.38 17.56
C THR A 17 27.00 -0.64 17.93
N LEU A 18 27.04 0.68 18.13
CA LEU A 18 25.87 1.51 18.38
C LEU A 18 24.99 1.63 17.13
N SER A 19 25.59 1.77 15.95
CA SER A 19 24.88 1.79 14.67
C SER A 19 24.25 0.43 14.35
N ALA A 20 24.96 -0.68 14.64
CA ALA A 20 24.41 -2.02 14.47
C ALA A 20 23.26 -2.32 15.44
N TRP A 21 23.34 -1.81 16.68
CA TRP A 21 22.25 -1.90 17.66
C TRP A 21 21.03 -1.05 17.26
N GLY A 22 21.24 0.18 16.79
CA GLY A 22 20.16 1.04 16.27
C GLY A 22 19.49 0.43 15.04
N GLN A 23 20.27 -0.08 14.09
CA GLN A 23 19.77 -0.80 12.91
C GLN A 23 18.95 -2.05 13.29
N ASN A 24 19.31 -2.77 14.35
CA ASN A 24 18.54 -3.92 14.82
C ASN A 24 17.15 -3.52 15.36
N GLN A 25 17.05 -2.36 16.02
CA GLN A 25 15.78 -1.90 16.62
C GLN A 25 14.83 -1.34 15.56
N ASP A 26 15.34 -0.58 14.58
CA ASP A 26 14.54 -0.13 13.43
C ASP A 26 14.03 -1.32 12.62
N SER A 27 14.88 -2.33 12.35
CA SER A 27 14.45 -3.58 11.71
C SER A 27 13.34 -4.29 12.48
N GLN A 28 13.48 -4.40 13.81
CA GLN A 28 12.43 -5.00 14.64
C GLN A 28 11.14 -4.16 14.61
N MET A 29 11.22 -2.83 14.53
CA MET A 29 10.06 -1.96 14.37
C MET A 29 9.37 -2.17 13.01
N ILE A 30 10.13 -2.24 11.91
CA ILE A 30 9.59 -2.56 10.58
C ILE A 30 8.87 -3.91 10.63
N ARG A 31 9.50 -4.93 11.25
CA ARG A 31 8.89 -6.25 11.41
C ARG A 31 7.61 -6.23 12.23
N ALA A 32 7.56 -5.49 13.34
CA ALA A 32 6.37 -5.37 14.16
C ALA A 32 5.21 -4.69 13.40
N ARG A 33 5.51 -3.61 12.68
CA ARG A 33 4.54 -2.93 11.80
C ARG A 33 4.06 -3.85 10.69
N TYR A 34 4.97 -4.62 10.10
CA TYR A 34 4.62 -5.62 9.11
C TYR A 34 3.63 -6.67 9.66
N LEU A 35 3.92 -7.26 10.83
CA LEU A 35 3.01 -8.22 11.47
C LEU A 35 1.63 -7.61 11.75
N LEU A 36 1.58 -6.33 12.13
CA LEU A 36 0.33 -5.60 12.26
C LEU A 36 -0.43 -5.48 10.91
N THR A 37 0.25 -5.21 9.80
CA THR A 37 -0.41 -5.10 8.46
C THR A 37 -1.05 -6.41 8.01
N ILE A 38 -0.43 -7.55 8.29
CA ILE A 38 -0.99 -8.87 7.97
C ILE A 38 -1.92 -9.42 9.04
N ASN A 39 -2.23 -8.60 10.06
CA ASN A 39 -3.10 -8.94 11.18
C ASN A 39 -2.61 -10.15 12.01
N ASP A 40 -1.29 -10.39 12.05
CA ASP A 40 -0.66 -11.32 12.99
C ASP A 40 -0.35 -10.60 14.31
N LEU A 41 -1.42 -10.33 15.05
CA LEU A 41 -1.41 -9.46 16.21
C LEU A 41 -0.65 -10.04 17.40
N ASP A 42 -0.69 -11.36 17.59
CA ASP A 42 0.00 -12.03 18.70
C ASP A 42 1.52 -11.95 18.53
N SER A 43 2.02 -12.27 17.33
CA SER A 43 3.44 -12.13 17.00
C SER A 43 3.89 -10.67 17.07
N ALA A 44 3.05 -9.75 16.58
CA ALA A 44 3.33 -8.31 16.66
C ALA A 44 3.45 -7.87 18.13
N LYS A 45 2.55 -8.32 18.99
CA LYS A 45 2.54 -7.99 20.42
C LYS A 45 3.79 -8.55 21.12
N GLU A 46 4.12 -9.83 20.89
CA GLU A 46 5.30 -10.46 21.49
C GLU A 46 6.58 -9.70 21.12
N LEU A 47 6.70 -9.26 19.86
CA LEU A 47 7.82 -8.48 19.40
C LEU A 47 7.87 -7.09 20.05
N MET A 48 6.73 -6.40 20.12
CA MET A 48 6.64 -5.07 20.74
C MET A 48 6.91 -5.09 22.25
N ASP A 49 6.57 -6.17 22.95
CA ASP A 49 6.87 -6.35 24.38
C ASP A 49 8.39 -6.49 24.65
N LYS A 50 9.15 -7.01 23.67
CA LYS A 50 10.61 -7.17 23.74
C LYS A 50 11.37 -5.92 23.32
N LEU A 51 10.75 -5.08 22.49
CA LEU A 51 11.32 -3.82 22.02
C LEU A 51 11.46 -2.81 23.17
N SER A 52 12.62 -2.15 23.25
CA SER A 52 12.80 -1.07 24.22
C SER A 52 12.18 0.23 23.68
N PRO A 53 11.27 0.90 24.42
CA PRO A 53 10.66 2.16 23.95
C PRO A 53 11.67 3.30 23.72
N THR A 54 12.84 3.23 24.35
CA THR A 54 13.89 4.28 24.29
C THR A 54 14.82 4.15 23.08
N SER A 55 14.77 3.04 22.35
CA SER A 55 15.67 2.77 21.21
C SER A 55 15.06 3.06 19.85
N VAL A 56 13.79 3.46 19.79
CA VAL A 56 13.06 3.82 18.56
C VAL A 56 12.31 5.13 18.81
N ASP A 57 11.85 5.79 17.75
CA ASP A 57 10.96 6.95 17.89
C ASP A 57 9.76 6.61 18.80
N GLN A 58 9.64 7.37 19.89
CA GLN A 58 8.68 7.09 20.95
C GLN A 58 7.23 7.25 20.46
N SER A 59 6.98 8.19 19.55
CA SER A 59 5.65 8.43 18.96
C SER A 59 5.24 7.22 18.11
N LEU A 60 6.15 6.73 17.27
CA LEU A 60 5.97 5.56 16.44
C LEU A 60 5.79 4.27 17.25
N TYR A 61 6.58 4.07 18.31
CA TYR A 61 6.42 2.94 19.22
C TYR A 61 5.03 2.95 19.86
N ASN A 62 4.63 4.09 20.41
CA ASN A 62 3.33 4.27 21.05
C ASN A 62 2.18 4.04 20.06
N PHE A 63 2.31 4.55 18.83
CA PHE A 63 1.32 4.36 17.78
C PHE A 63 1.20 2.87 17.43
N THR A 64 2.32 2.22 17.09
CA THR A 64 2.35 0.82 16.66
C THR A 64 1.83 -0.11 17.75
N TYR A 65 2.30 0.04 18.99
CA TYR A 65 1.86 -0.81 20.09
C TYR A 65 0.40 -0.57 20.46
N GLY A 66 -0.03 0.71 20.46
CA GLY A 66 -1.43 1.07 20.64
C GLY A 66 -2.34 0.42 19.59
N MET A 67 -1.92 0.42 18.32
CA MET A 67 -2.65 -0.23 17.23
C MET A 67 -2.70 -1.76 17.37
N VAL A 68 -1.62 -2.40 17.80
CA VAL A 68 -1.60 -3.85 18.11
C VAL A 68 -2.61 -4.17 19.22
N LEU A 69 -2.61 -3.40 20.30
CA LEU A 69 -3.55 -3.57 21.42
C LEU A 69 -5.01 -3.33 20.98
N LEU A 70 -5.27 -2.32 20.15
CA LEU A 70 -6.59 -2.10 19.55
C LEU A 70 -7.04 -3.29 18.72
N GLY A 71 -6.16 -3.84 17.87
CA GLY A 71 -6.45 -5.02 17.05
C GLY A 71 -6.83 -6.23 17.91
N LEU A 72 -6.19 -6.40 19.07
CA LEU A 72 -6.50 -7.45 20.05
C LEU A 72 -7.78 -7.17 20.86
N GLY A 73 -8.43 -6.02 20.66
CA GLY A 73 -9.64 -5.61 21.40
C GLY A 73 -9.37 -5.00 22.78
N ASP A 74 -8.11 -4.76 23.16
CA ASP A 74 -7.72 -4.19 24.45
C ASP A 74 -7.70 -2.65 24.41
N LEU A 75 -8.88 -2.06 24.21
CA LEU A 75 -9.06 -0.61 24.06
C LEU A 75 -8.54 0.17 25.28
N ASN A 76 -8.74 -0.36 26.48
CA ASN A 76 -8.33 0.29 27.73
C ASN A 76 -6.82 0.45 27.84
N ARG A 77 -6.05 -0.56 27.38
CA ARG A 77 -4.59 -0.45 27.35
C ARG A 77 -4.11 0.30 26.12
N ALA A 78 -4.79 0.22 24.99
CA ALA A 78 -4.39 0.92 23.77
C ALA A 78 -4.49 2.46 23.88
N GLU A 79 -5.58 2.97 24.46
CA GLU A 79 -5.87 4.39 24.57
C GLU A 79 -4.69 5.23 25.14
N PRO A 80 -4.10 4.92 26.31
CA PRO A 80 -3.01 5.72 26.85
C PRO A 80 -1.73 5.70 25.99
N TYR A 81 -1.49 4.66 25.19
CA TYR A 81 -0.38 4.68 24.22
C TYR A 81 -0.70 5.63 23.07
N LEU A 82 -1.89 5.50 22.47
CA LEU A 82 -2.32 6.31 21.33
C LEU A 82 -2.43 7.81 21.67
N LEU A 83 -2.75 8.16 22.92
CA LEU A 83 -2.77 9.56 23.38
C LEU A 83 -1.38 10.18 23.61
N ARG A 84 -0.31 9.38 23.63
CA ARG A 84 1.09 9.85 23.74
C ARG A 84 1.78 10.00 22.39
N VAL A 85 1.03 9.83 21.31
CA VAL A 85 1.51 9.99 19.93
C VAL A 85 1.45 11.48 19.56
N ASN A 86 2.44 11.96 18.83
CA ASN A 86 2.58 13.34 18.39
C ASN A 86 2.60 13.44 16.86
N GLY A 87 2.38 14.64 16.33
CA GLY A 87 2.42 14.93 14.89
C GLY A 87 1.31 14.22 14.10
N ASP A 88 1.61 13.83 12.87
CA ASP A 88 0.63 13.21 11.97
C ASP A 88 0.13 11.84 12.45
N LEU A 89 0.96 11.12 13.20
CA LEU A 89 0.54 9.86 13.83
C LEU A 89 -0.55 10.10 14.89
N ALA A 90 -0.57 11.26 15.56
CA ALA A 90 -1.60 11.60 16.54
C ALA A 90 -2.97 11.76 15.85
N VAL A 91 -2.98 12.37 14.67
CA VAL A 91 -4.18 12.54 13.83
C VAL A 91 -4.76 11.17 13.46
N LYS A 92 -3.90 10.24 13.03
CA LYS A 92 -4.28 8.84 12.76
C LYS A 92 -4.77 8.12 14.02
N ALA A 93 -4.10 8.33 15.16
CA ALA A 93 -4.45 7.70 16.44
C ALA A 93 -5.85 8.12 16.93
N TYR A 94 -6.17 9.42 16.87
CA TYR A 94 -7.50 9.92 17.23
C TYR A 94 -8.59 9.31 16.36
N TYR A 95 -8.35 9.17 15.06
CA TYR A 95 -9.31 8.52 14.16
C TYR A 95 -9.54 7.05 14.55
N GLN A 96 -8.49 6.29 14.83
CA GLN A 96 -8.62 4.87 15.21
C GLN A 96 -9.32 4.69 16.57
N LEU A 97 -9.08 5.59 17.53
CA LEU A 97 -9.83 5.64 18.79
C LEU A 97 -11.31 5.96 18.55
N ALA A 98 -11.61 6.97 17.73
CA ALA A 98 -12.97 7.34 17.39
C ALA A 98 -13.75 6.15 16.79
N ARG A 99 -13.15 5.45 15.82
CA ARG A 99 -13.73 4.24 15.21
C ARG A 99 -13.96 3.14 16.23
N SER A 100 -13.00 2.91 17.14
CA SER A 100 -13.09 1.86 18.16
C SER A 100 -14.23 2.13 19.14
N TYR A 101 -14.38 3.37 19.60
CA TYR A 101 -15.50 3.77 20.46
C TYR A 101 -16.85 3.74 19.73
N ALA A 102 -16.89 4.07 18.44
CA ALA A 102 -18.11 4.01 17.64
C ALA A 102 -18.63 2.56 17.51
N LYS A 103 -17.73 1.60 17.23
CA LYS A 103 -18.08 0.16 17.16
C LYS A 103 -18.63 -0.39 18.48
N LEU A 104 -18.28 0.23 19.60
CA LEU A 104 -18.79 -0.10 20.94
C LEU A 104 -20.02 0.74 21.33
N ASN A 105 -20.58 1.52 20.39
CA ASN A 105 -21.73 2.41 20.59
C ASN A 105 -21.52 3.52 21.65
N TYR A 106 -20.28 3.97 21.86
CA TYR A 106 -19.94 5.10 22.72
C TYR A 106 -19.87 6.42 21.92
N ALA A 107 -21.03 6.95 21.53
CA ALA A 107 -21.14 8.10 20.63
C ALA A 107 -20.40 9.37 21.11
N GLU A 108 -20.53 9.75 22.39
CA GLU A 108 -19.86 10.95 22.95
C GLU A 108 -18.33 10.83 22.85
N LYS A 109 -17.77 9.73 23.36
CA LYS A 109 -16.31 9.52 23.35
C LYS A 109 -15.76 9.35 21.93
N SER A 110 -16.52 8.70 21.05
CA SER A 110 -16.16 8.57 19.64
C SER A 110 -16.08 9.93 18.94
N THR A 111 -17.12 10.76 19.08
CA THR A 111 -17.18 12.08 18.44
C THR A 111 -16.20 13.09 19.05
N GLU A 112 -15.85 12.95 20.33
CA GLU A 112 -14.76 13.72 20.94
C GLU A 112 -13.42 13.46 20.24
N TYR A 113 -13.06 12.19 20.04
CA TYR A 113 -11.83 11.85 19.32
C TYR A 113 -11.89 12.21 17.85
N LEU A 114 -13.06 12.05 17.22
CA LEU A 114 -13.24 12.45 15.83
C LEU A 114 -13.10 13.98 15.66
N ALA A 115 -13.59 14.78 16.60
CA ALA A 115 -13.39 16.23 16.60
C ALA A 115 -11.90 16.59 16.68
N ARG A 116 -11.11 15.91 17.53
CA ARG A 116 -9.65 16.13 17.60
C ARG A 116 -8.95 15.76 16.29
N HIS A 117 -9.40 14.68 15.66
CA HIS A 117 -8.92 14.32 14.32
C HIS A 117 -9.26 15.41 13.30
N LEU A 118 -10.53 15.82 13.19
CA LEU A 118 -11.01 16.83 12.23
C LEU A 118 -10.48 18.25 12.50
N ALA A 119 -10.02 18.55 13.72
CA ALA A 119 -9.35 19.82 14.02
C ALA A 119 -7.88 19.87 13.55
N SER A 120 -7.33 18.74 13.08
CA SER A 120 -5.92 18.62 12.72
C SER A 120 -5.67 18.84 11.23
N LYS A 121 -4.55 19.46 10.85
CA LYS A 121 -4.23 19.83 9.46
C LYS A 121 -4.33 18.70 8.42
N ASN A 122 -4.05 17.45 8.83
CA ASN A 122 -4.01 16.28 7.94
C ASN A 122 -5.19 15.32 8.22
N HIS A 123 -6.36 15.87 8.52
CA HIS A 123 -7.57 15.08 8.76
C HIS A 123 -8.12 14.45 7.48
N TYR A 124 -8.92 13.40 7.62
CA TYR A 124 -9.54 12.74 6.48
C TYR A 124 -10.67 13.58 5.87
N ARG A 125 -10.87 13.43 4.55
CA ARG A 125 -11.96 14.10 3.83
C ARG A 125 -13.31 13.63 4.38
N GLU A 126 -14.28 14.54 4.34
CA GLU A 126 -15.61 14.34 4.92
C GLU A 126 -16.27 13.03 4.46
N VAL A 127 -16.17 12.75 3.16
CA VAL A 127 -16.77 11.58 2.54
C VAL A 127 -16.20 10.29 3.13
N PHE A 128 -14.88 10.21 3.34
CA PHE A 128 -14.25 9.03 3.93
C PHE A 128 -14.75 8.78 5.36
N VAL A 129 -14.88 9.84 6.16
CA VAL A 129 -15.35 9.73 7.54
C VAL A 129 -16.83 9.33 7.60
N LYS A 130 -17.69 9.99 6.80
CA LYS A 130 -19.14 9.72 6.80
C LYS A 130 -19.53 8.37 6.20
N THR A 131 -18.67 7.77 5.38
CA THR A 131 -18.91 6.45 4.77
C THR A 131 -18.17 5.31 5.48
N ASP A 132 -17.35 5.60 6.49
CA ASP A 132 -16.67 4.55 7.28
C ASP A 132 -17.69 3.80 8.15
N GLN A 133 -17.84 2.51 7.84
CA GLN A 133 -18.79 1.61 8.51
C GLN A 133 -18.56 1.50 10.02
N ALA A 134 -17.38 1.86 10.54
CA ALA A 134 -17.13 1.89 11.97
C ALA A 134 -18.09 2.83 12.72
N PHE A 135 -18.61 3.87 12.05
CA PHE A 135 -19.50 4.87 12.64
C PHE A 135 -21.00 4.58 12.48
N ALA A 136 -21.38 3.49 11.80
CA ALA A 136 -22.77 3.17 11.48
C ALA A 136 -23.68 2.97 12.71
N LEU A 137 -23.12 2.71 13.90
CA LEU A 137 -23.90 2.60 15.14
C LEU A 137 -24.22 3.96 15.77
N ILE A 138 -23.51 5.03 15.37
CA ILE A 138 -23.58 6.34 16.01
C ILE A 138 -23.92 7.48 15.04
N ASP A 139 -24.06 7.23 13.75
CA ASP A 139 -24.24 8.23 12.69
C ASP A 139 -25.59 8.97 12.72
N GLU A 140 -26.56 8.45 13.46
CA GLU A 140 -27.83 9.14 13.76
C GLU A 140 -27.87 9.75 15.17
N SER A 141 -26.79 9.58 15.95
CA SER A 141 -26.75 10.04 17.33
C SER A 141 -26.67 11.57 17.44
N ARG A 142 -27.19 12.13 18.54
CA ARG A 142 -27.09 13.57 18.80
C ARG A 142 -25.64 14.11 18.79
N PRO A 143 -24.64 13.42 19.39
CA PRO A 143 -23.25 13.86 19.32
C PRO A 143 -22.72 13.92 17.88
N TRP A 144 -23.06 12.94 17.04
CA TRP A 144 -22.65 12.91 15.64
C TRP A 144 -23.26 14.04 14.83
N ILE A 145 -24.57 14.28 14.96
CA ILE A 145 -25.25 15.40 14.30
C ILE A 145 -24.61 16.73 14.72
N ARG A 146 -24.30 16.91 16.01
CA ARG A 146 -23.64 18.13 16.53
C ARG A 146 -22.24 18.32 15.94
N LEU A 147 -21.48 17.23 15.79
CA LEU A 147 -20.14 17.27 15.21
C LEU A 147 -20.17 17.87 13.79
N TRP A 148 -21.10 17.40 12.96
CA TRP A 148 -21.20 17.81 11.55
C TRP A 148 -21.92 19.15 11.32
N GLN A 149 -22.39 19.82 12.36
CA GLN A 149 -22.86 21.20 12.28
C GLN A 149 -21.73 22.23 12.27
N GLN A 150 -20.50 21.80 12.54
CA GLN A 150 -19.31 22.66 12.53
C GLN A 150 -18.64 22.66 11.16
N GLU A 151 -17.92 23.73 10.84
CA GLU A 151 -17.08 23.81 9.65
C GLU A 151 -15.70 23.23 9.96
N TRP A 152 -15.41 22.08 9.36
CA TRP A 152 -14.13 21.38 9.53
C TRP A 152 -13.16 21.58 8.36
N TYR A 153 -13.67 21.91 7.18
CA TYR A 153 -12.90 21.94 5.93
C TYR A 153 -12.79 23.37 5.40
N SER A 154 -11.61 23.74 4.94
CA SER A 154 -11.34 25.03 4.31
C SER A 154 -12.00 25.16 2.92
N ASP A 155 -12.08 26.39 2.41
CA ASP A 155 -12.60 26.67 1.06
C ASP A 155 -11.83 25.91 -0.03
N ILE A 156 -10.51 25.77 0.13
CA ILE A 156 -9.66 25.04 -0.83
C ILE A 156 -9.96 23.55 -0.78
N GLU A 157 -10.12 22.96 0.40
CA GLU A 157 -10.49 21.54 0.52
C GLU A 157 -11.89 21.26 -0.04
N ASN A 158 -12.82 22.20 0.15
CA ASN A 158 -14.13 22.12 -0.47
C ASN A 158 -14.06 22.19 -2.00
N LEU A 159 -13.19 23.06 -2.56
CA LEU A 159 -12.94 23.12 -4.00
C LEU A 159 -12.27 21.84 -4.51
N ILE A 160 -11.27 21.29 -3.81
CA ILE A 160 -10.64 20.02 -4.20
C ILE A 160 -11.70 18.91 -4.27
N ARG A 161 -12.55 18.80 -3.25
CA ARG A 161 -13.66 17.82 -3.23
C ARG A 161 -14.60 18.00 -4.41
N GLU A 162 -14.99 19.23 -4.72
CA GLU A 162 -15.85 19.53 -5.87
C GLU A 162 -15.16 19.11 -7.17
N GLY A 163 -13.87 19.43 -7.33
CA GLY A 163 -13.09 19.05 -8.51
C GLY A 163 -13.00 17.53 -8.70
N GLU A 164 -12.79 16.79 -7.62
CA GLU A 164 -12.79 15.32 -7.63
C GLU A 164 -14.15 14.73 -7.94
N TYR A 165 -15.22 15.31 -7.39
CA TYR A 165 -16.59 14.90 -7.69
C TYR A 165 -16.89 15.06 -9.18
N GLN A 166 -16.57 16.23 -9.75
CA GLN A 166 -16.74 16.48 -11.19
C GLN A 166 -15.91 15.54 -12.05
N LEU A 167 -14.65 15.28 -11.66
CA LEU A 167 -13.78 14.32 -12.34
C LEU A 167 -14.39 12.91 -12.33
N SER A 168 -14.90 12.45 -11.18
CA SER A 168 -15.54 11.14 -11.05
C SER A 168 -16.82 11.01 -11.88
N GLY A 169 -17.53 12.13 -12.08
CA GLY A 169 -18.69 12.23 -12.96
C GLY A 169 -18.35 12.36 -14.45
N ASN A 170 -17.07 12.31 -14.83
CA ASN A 170 -16.57 12.58 -16.18
C ASN A 170 -16.93 13.98 -16.72
N HIS A 171 -17.19 14.96 -15.83
CA HIS A 171 -17.47 16.35 -16.18
C HIS A 171 -16.16 17.14 -16.28
N TRP A 172 -15.35 16.84 -17.30
CA TRP A 172 -13.97 17.33 -17.43
C TRP A 172 -13.87 18.86 -17.43
N GLU A 173 -14.80 19.55 -18.09
CA GLU A 173 -14.81 21.02 -18.16
C GLU A 173 -15.09 21.66 -16.79
N ALA A 174 -16.08 21.13 -16.06
CA ALA A 174 -16.40 21.60 -14.71
C ALA A 174 -15.24 21.34 -13.74
N ALA A 175 -14.63 20.15 -13.81
CA ALA A 175 -13.45 19.82 -13.02
C ALA A 175 -12.29 20.79 -13.32
N ASN A 176 -12.08 21.14 -14.60
CA ASN A 176 -11.03 22.06 -15.00
C ASN A 176 -11.28 23.51 -14.56
N GLU A 177 -12.54 23.95 -14.53
CA GLU A 177 -12.93 25.25 -13.96
C GLU A 177 -12.57 25.31 -12.46
N VAL A 178 -12.84 24.23 -11.73
CA VAL A 178 -12.51 24.11 -10.31
C VAL A 178 -10.99 24.13 -10.09
N VAL A 179 -10.22 23.40 -10.90
CA VAL A 179 -8.74 23.49 -10.89
C VAL A 179 -8.29 24.94 -11.07
N GLY A 180 -8.87 25.67 -12.01
CA GLY A 180 -8.55 27.09 -12.22
C GLY A 180 -8.82 27.97 -11.00
N LYS A 181 -9.91 27.72 -10.27
CA LYS A 181 -10.23 28.40 -9.01
C LYS A 181 -9.19 28.10 -7.93
N ILE A 182 -8.79 26.84 -7.78
CA ILE A 182 -7.78 26.45 -6.79
C ILE A 182 -6.43 27.09 -7.13
N LEU A 183 -5.98 27.00 -8.38
CA LEU A 183 -4.70 27.58 -8.81
C LEU A 183 -4.66 29.12 -8.74
N ALA A 184 -5.82 29.79 -8.80
CA ALA A 184 -5.90 31.23 -8.58
C ALA A 184 -5.66 31.61 -7.11
N LEU A 185 -6.06 30.74 -6.17
CA LEU A 185 -5.83 30.93 -4.73
C LEU A 185 -4.43 30.47 -4.32
N GLU A 186 -4.03 29.29 -4.79
CA GLU A 186 -2.76 28.64 -4.50
C GLU A 186 -2.10 28.14 -5.80
N PRO A 187 -1.29 28.97 -6.47
CA PRO A 187 -0.67 28.62 -7.75
C PRO A 187 0.27 27.41 -7.69
N ALA A 188 0.81 27.09 -6.51
CA ALA A 188 1.66 25.93 -6.27
C ALA A 188 0.91 24.76 -5.60
N SER A 189 -0.43 24.76 -5.62
CA SER A 189 -1.24 23.72 -5.00
C SER A 189 -0.95 22.34 -5.63
N PRO A 190 -0.38 21.39 -4.88
CA PRO A 190 -0.04 20.09 -5.44
C PRO A 190 -1.30 19.27 -5.74
N ASP A 191 -2.37 19.44 -4.95
CA ASP A 191 -3.68 18.82 -5.17
C ASP A 191 -4.31 19.29 -6.50
N ALA A 192 -4.24 20.59 -6.81
CA ALA A 192 -4.76 21.14 -8.07
C ALA A 192 -3.99 20.60 -9.29
N HIS A 193 -2.66 20.55 -9.20
CA HIS A 193 -1.83 19.96 -10.25
C HIS A 193 -2.11 18.47 -10.44
N PHE A 194 -2.31 17.73 -9.35
CA PHE A 194 -2.65 16.31 -9.44
C PHE A 194 -4.03 16.07 -10.07
N LEU A 195 -5.04 16.86 -9.67
CA LEU A 195 -6.36 16.81 -10.26
C LEU A 195 -6.30 17.15 -11.77
N HIS A 196 -5.53 18.18 -12.14
CA HIS A 196 -5.34 18.58 -13.53
C HIS A 196 -4.67 17.48 -14.37
N ALA A 197 -3.64 16.82 -13.82
CA ALA A 197 -2.97 15.70 -14.50
C ALA A 197 -3.94 14.55 -14.81
N ARG A 198 -4.85 14.23 -13.87
CA ARG A 198 -5.87 13.20 -14.05
C ARG A 198 -6.89 13.58 -15.13
N ILE A 199 -7.34 14.83 -15.16
CA ILE A 199 -8.22 15.35 -16.23
C ILE A 199 -7.54 15.22 -17.59
N GLU A 200 -6.27 15.63 -17.70
CA GLU A 200 -5.53 15.59 -18.94
C GLU A 200 -5.28 14.17 -19.46
N LEU A 201 -5.06 13.19 -18.56
CA LEU A 201 -4.99 11.78 -18.95
C LEU A 201 -6.32 11.25 -19.47
N SER A 202 -7.44 11.64 -18.86
CA SER A 202 -8.79 11.31 -19.36
C SER A 202 -9.07 11.90 -20.74
N LEU A 203 -8.35 12.95 -21.13
CA LEU A 203 -8.41 13.59 -22.45
C LEU A 203 -7.30 13.14 -23.41
N GLU A 204 -6.55 12.08 -23.07
CA GLU A 204 -5.42 11.54 -23.84
C GLU A 204 -4.24 12.53 -24.04
N LYS A 205 -4.17 13.58 -23.22
CA LYS A 205 -3.12 14.61 -23.22
C LYS A 205 -1.94 14.20 -22.34
N HIS A 206 -1.25 13.12 -22.72
CA HIS A 206 -0.21 12.50 -21.89
C HIS A 206 0.97 13.43 -21.54
N ARG A 207 1.34 14.36 -22.43
CA ARG A 207 2.51 15.24 -22.20
C ARG A 207 2.21 16.32 -21.16
N GLU A 208 1.03 16.91 -21.24
CA GLU A 208 0.53 17.90 -20.30
C GLU A 208 0.35 17.24 -18.93
N ALA A 209 -0.30 16.07 -18.90
CA ALA A 209 -0.55 15.35 -17.66
C ALA A 209 0.73 15.02 -16.91
N ASN A 210 1.75 14.55 -17.62
CA ASN A 210 3.04 14.25 -17.04
C ASN A 210 3.71 15.48 -16.41
N ARG A 211 3.58 16.67 -17.04
CA ARG A 211 4.10 17.92 -16.48
C ARG A 211 3.36 18.31 -15.21
N ASN A 212 2.04 18.22 -15.19
CA ASN A 212 1.24 18.51 -14.00
C ASN A 212 1.51 17.51 -12.87
N LEU A 213 1.71 16.23 -13.19
CA LEU A 213 2.07 15.21 -12.21
C LEU A 213 3.44 15.50 -11.56
N ASP A 214 4.43 15.90 -12.35
CA ASP A 214 5.75 16.27 -11.83
C ASP A 214 5.68 17.52 -10.93
N GLN A 215 4.85 18.51 -11.29
CA GLN A 215 4.58 19.68 -10.43
C GLN A 215 3.89 19.28 -9.12
N ALA A 216 2.91 18.37 -9.17
CA ALA A 216 2.23 17.88 -7.97
C ALA A 216 3.22 17.22 -7.00
N ILE A 217 4.08 16.33 -7.50
CA ILE A 217 5.09 15.64 -6.69
C ILE A 217 6.10 16.63 -6.12
N GLN A 218 6.57 17.58 -6.93
CA GLN A 218 7.54 18.60 -6.50
C GLN A 218 6.97 19.49 -5.39
N ASN A 219 5.71 19.91 -5.52
CA ASN A 219 5.07 20.85 -4.60
C ASN A 219 4.43 20.17 -3.38
N ALA A 220 4.27 18.83 -3.39
CA ALA A 220 3.73 18.07 -2.26
C ALA A 220 4.61 18.17 -0.99
N GLY A 221 5.93 18.39 -1.14
CA GLY A 221 6.86 18.46 -0.02
C GLY A 221 6.83 17.19 0.83
N ASN A 222 6.44 17.32 2.11
CA ASN A 222 6.34 16.20 3.05
C ASN A 222 4.87 15.76 3.30
N ARG A 223 3.92 16.11 2.43
CA ARG A 223 2.51 15.69 2.49
C ARG A 223 2.39 14.18 2.21
N LEU A 224 2.49 13.36 3.27
CA LEU A 224 2.40 11.89 3.19
C LEU A 224 1.11 11.42 2.48
N ASP A 225 -0.03 12.02 2.84
CA ASP A 225 -1.35 11.73 2.28
C ASP A 225 -1.37 11.83 0.74
N LEU A 226 -0.86 12.93 0.21
CA LEU A 226 -0.87 13.19 -1.23
C LEU A 226 0.18 12.35 -1.96
N LEU A 227 1.37 12.17 -1.37
CA LEU A 227 2.41 11.32 -1.94
C LEU A 227 1.95 9.85 -2.04
N GLU A 228 1.23 9.33 -1.05
CA GLU A 228 0.62 7.99 -1.09
C GLU A 228 -0.48 7.89 -2.16
N GLU A 229 -1.30 8.92 -2.32
CA GLU A 229 -2.34 8.98 -3.37
C GLU A 229 -1.72 8.95 -4.77
N ILE A 230 -0.68 9.78 -4.99
CA ILE A 230 0.06 9.81 -6.26
C ILE A 230 0.81 8.49 -6.51
N LEU A 231 1.40 7.89 -5.47
CA LEU A 231 2.06 6.58 -5.57
C LEU A 231 1.08 5.51 -6.06
N THR A 232 -0.10 5.45 -5.45
CA THR A 232 -1.17 4.51 -5.82
C THR A 232 -1.63 4.76 -7.26
N PHE A 233 -1.77 6.03 -7.64
CA PHE A 233 -2.10 6.40 -9.01
C PHE A 233 -1.03 5.92 -10.00
N CYS A 234 0.26 6.13 -9.72
CA CYS A 234 1.35 5.70 -10.59
C CYS A 234 1.44 4.17 -10.70
N LEU A 235 1.18 3.45 -9.60
CA LEU A 235 1.09 1.98 -9.62
C LEU A 235 0.00 1.49 -10.57
N ASN A 236 -1.19 2.11 -10.55
CA ASN A 236 -2.30 1.77 -11.43
C ASN A 236 -2.03 2.11 -12.91
N GLN A 237 -1.13 3.05 -13.18
CA GLN A 237 -0.68 3.41 -14.53
C GLN A 237 0.57 2.63 -14.97
N GLU A 238 1.09 1.72 -14.12
CA GLU A 238 2.34 1.00 -14.35
C GLU A 238 3.56 1.92 -14.58
N ASP A 239 3.53 3.15 -14.04
CA ASP A 239 4.65 4.10 -14.11
C ASP A 239 5.67 3.81 -13.01
N TYR A 240 6.38 2.70 -13.17
CA TYR A 240 7.31 2.20 -12.16
C TYR A 240 8.49 3.14 -11.88
N LYS A 241 8.84 4.03 -12.82
CA LYS A 241 9.88 5.03 -12.61
C LYS A 241 9.47 6.05 -11.55
N ARG A 242 8.24 6.58 -11.64
CA ARG A 242 7.70 7.49 -10.62
C ARG A 242 7.43 6.75 -9.30
N VAL A 243 6.99 5.50 -9.36
CA VAL A 243 6.81 4.65 -8.17
C VAL A 243 8.10 4.56 -7.35
N ILE A 244 9.24 4.31 -7.99
CA ILE A 244 10.53 4.25 -7.28
C ILE A 244 10.86 5.59 -6.62
N VAL A 245 10.72 6.71 -7.34
CA VAL A 245 11.01 8.06 -6.82
C VAL A 245 10.14 8.40 -5.62
N LEU A 246 8.83 8.13 -5.72
CA LEU A 246 7.87 8.39 -4.65
C LEU A 246 8.14 7.50 -3.45
N ALA A 247 8.40 6.20 -3.66
CA ALA A 247 8.74 5.29 -2.58
C ALA A 247 10.05 5.70 -1.87
N ASP A 248 11.05 6.18 -2.60
CA ASP A 248 12.28 6.73 -2.00
C ASP A 248 12.04 8.02 -1.20
N GLN A 249 11.11 8.89 -1.63
CA GLN A 249 10.71 10.06 -0.85
C GLN A 249 9.96 9.63 0.42
N LEU A 250 9.01 8.71 0.30
CA LEU A 250 8.20 8.21 1.40
C LEU A 250 9.05 7.46 2.44
N LEU A 251 10.06 6.69 2.02
CA LEU A 251 11.01 6.04 2.93
C LEU A 251 11.91 7.02 3.68
N LYS A 252 12.10 8.25 3.20
CA LYS A 252 12.77 9.29 3.99
C LYS A 252 11.87 9.87 5.07
N LEU A 253 10.57 9.92 4.82
CA LEU A 253 9.57 10.45 5.75
C LEU A 253 9.19 9.40 6.82
N ASP A 254 9.09 8.14 6.41
CA ASP A 254 8.85 7.00 7.30
C ASP A 254 9.71 5.79 6.88
N PRO A 255 10.98 5.74 7.34
CA PRO A 255 11.90 4.64 7.04
C PRO A 255 11.42 3.28 7.57
N THR A 256 10.48 3.29 8.52
CA THR A 256 10.02 2.09 9.19
C THR A 256 8.76 1.49 8.56
N ASN A 257 8.26 2.08 7.46
CA ASN A 257 7.07 1.60 6.78
C ASN A 257 7.41 0.43 5.84
N PRO A 258 6.93 -0.80 6.11
CA PRO A 258 7.18 -1.94 5.24
C PRO A 258 6.55 -1.77 3.85
N ASP A 259 5.42 -1.08 3.72
CA ASP A 259 4.70 -0.95 2.43
C ASP A 259 5.52 -0.16 1.40
N TYR A 260 6.25 0.86 1.85
CA TYR A 260 7.11 1.64 0.96
C TYR A 260 8.35 0.84 0.52
N LEU A 261 8.89 -0.02 1.39
CA LEU A 261 9.97 -0.94 1.02
C LEU A 261 9.49 -1.92 -0.07
N PHE A 262 8.32 -2.54 0.11
CA PHE A 262 7.74 -3.43 -0.90
C PHE A 262 7.42 -2.72 -2.21
N THR A 263 6.87 -1.51 -2.12
CA THR A 263 6.50 -0.75 -3.31
C THR A 263 7.73 -0.33 -4.12
N ARG A 264 8.80 0.12 -3.44
CA ARG A 264 10.07 0.44 -4.10
C ARG A 264 10.69 -0.78 -4.75
N ALA A 265 10.70 -1.90 -4.03
CA ALA A 265 11.17 -3.17 -4.56
C ALA A 265 10.38 -3.51 -5.83
N LEU A 266 9.04 -3.54 -5.79
CA LEU A 266 8.19 -3.78 -6.96
C LEU A 266 8.52 -2.86 -8.14
N GLY A 267 8.72 -1.57 -7.90
CA GLY A 267 9.13 -0.63 -8.94
C GLY A 267 10.47 -0.99 -9.58
N ARG A 268 11.50 -1.29 -8.77
CA ARG A 268 12.85 -1.65 -9.27
C ARG A 268 12.87 -2.95 -10.07
N ILE A 269 11.95 -3.85 -9.74
CA ILE A 269 11.76 -5.11 -10.43
C ILE A 269 11.24 -4.87 -11.83
N ALA A 270 10.17 -4.09 -11.95
CA ALA A 270 9.59 -3.74 -13.23
C ALA A 270 10.53 -2.87 -14.10
N ASP A 271 11.40 -2.06 -13.48
CA ASP A 271 12.43 -1.29 -14.19
C ASP A 271 13.67 -2.13 -14.60
N GLY A 272 13.77 -3.40 -14.19
CA GLY A 272 14.84 -4.32 -14.62
C GLY A 272 16.18 -4.16 -13.87
N ASN A 273 16.20 -3.50 -12.71
CA ASN A 273 17.44 -3.24 -11.95
C ASN A 273 17.85 -4.41 -11.04
N GLU A 274 18.17 -5.57 -11.62
CA GLU A 274 18.36 -6.85 -10.90
C GLU A 274 19.34 -6.81 -9.72
N SER A 275 20.45 -6.06 -9.83
CA SER A 275 21.48 -6.01 -8.78
C SER A 275 21.02 -5.26 -7.52
N LEU A 276 20.18 -4.24 -7.67
CA LEU A 276 19.59 -3.50 -6.56
C LEU A 276 18.48 -4.31 -5.89
N VAL A 277 17.69 -5.00 -6.71
CA VAL A 277 16.62 -5.89 -6.25
C VAL A 277 17.18 -7.00 -5.36
N ALA A 278 18.26 -7.67 -5.77
CA ALA A 278 18.84 -8.76 -4.99
C ALA A 278 19.33 -8.30 -3.59
N ARG A 279 19.91 -7.10 -3.51
CA ARG A 279 20.36 -6.53 -2.23
C ARG A 279 19.18 -6.15 -1.34
N GLU A 280 18.18 -5.48 -1.89
CA GLU A 280 17.01 -5.03 -1.15
C GLU A 280 16.17 -6.19 -0.62
N MET A 281 16.03 -7.26 -1.40
CA MET A 281 15.39 -8.50 -0.95
C MET A 281 16.16 -9.16 0.20
N GLN A 282 17.50 -9.15 0.13
CA GLN A 282 18.31 -9.65 1.24
C GLN A 282 18.07 -8.83 2.52
N GLU A 283 17.99 -7.50 2.41
CA GLU A 283 17.69 -6.62 3.54
C GLU A 283 16.30 -6.92 4.14
N ILE A 284 15.26 -7.07 3.31
CA ILE A 284 13.90 -7.43 3.76
C ILE A 284 13.88 -8.79 4.48
N SER A 285 14.58 -9.78 3.91
CA SER A 285 14.75 -11.10 4.51
C SER A 285 15.46 -11.04 5.87
N ASP A 286 16.55 -10.27 5.96
CA ASP A 286 17.32 -10.12 7.20
C ASP A 286 16.51 -9.44 8.32
N ILE A 287 15.56 -8.58 7.96
CA ILE A 287 14.61 -7.97 8.90
C ILE A 287 13.62 -9.01 9.47
N GLY A 288 13.44 -10.17 8.81
CA GLY A 288 12.50 -11.21 9.25
C GLY A 288 11.05 -10.87 8.92
N ILE A 289 10.86 -10.04 7.89
CA ILE A 289 9.58 -9.70 7.30
C ILE A 289 9.27 -10.78 6.28
N ALA A 290 8.23 -11.57 6.56
CA ALA A 290 7.81 -12.67 5.70
C ALA A 290 6.39 -12.50 5.12
N PRO A 291 6.06 -11.45 4.38
CA PRO A 291 4.91 -11.46 3.48
C PRO A 291 5.43 -11.66 2.08
N SER A 292 4.74 -12.41 1.22
CA SER A 292 4.93 -12.23 -0.23
C SER A 292 6.38 -12.36 -0.72
N GLU A 293 7.33 -12.85 0.09
CA GLU A 293 8.76 -12.92 -0.23
C GLU A 293 8.96 -13.83 -1.45
N LEU A 294 8.13 -14.87 -1.51
CA LEU A 294 7.93 -15.72 -2.67
C LEU A 294 7.31 -15.04 -3.89
N TYR A 295 6.30 -14.23 -3.62
CA TYR A 295 5.49 -13.58 -4.63
C TYR A 295 6.33 -12.51 -5.35
N TYR A 296 7.14 -11.78 -4.59
CA TYR A 296 8.12 -10.83 -5.11
C TYR A 296 9.31 -11.53 -5.74
N GLN A 297 9.93 -12.52 -5.09
CA GLN A 297 11.06 -13.24 -5.70
C GLN A 297 10.66 -13.98 -7.00
N ALA A 298 9.38 -14.34 -7.17
CA ALA A 298 8.83 -14.87 -8.42
C ALA A 298 8.51 -13.80 -9.47
N ALA A 299 7.86 -12.69 -9.10
CA ALA A 299 7.66 -11.56 -10.03
C ALA A 299 8.99 -11.03 -10.58
N ILE A 300 10.03 -10.99 -9.74
CA ILE A 300 11.42 -10.64 -10.07
C ILE A 300 12.02 -11.57 -11.12
N ARG A 301 11.81 -12.87 -10.96
CA ARG A 301 12.46 -13.90 -11.79
C ARG A 301 11.68 -14.21 -13.07
N THR A 302 10.37 -13.98 -13.07
CA THR A 302 9.47 -14.19 -14.22
C THR A 302 9.60 -13.08 -15.25
N ALA A 303 9.97 -11.87 -14.84
CA ALA A 303 10.17 -10.74 -15.75
C ALA A 303 11.52 -10.77 -16.49
N SER A 304 12.54 -11.51 -16.02
CA SER A 304 13.92 -11.21 -16.49
C SER A 304 14.82 -12.37 -16.92
N SER A 305 15.08 -13.47 -16.18
CA SER A 305 16.19 -14.39 -16.60
C SER A 305 16.35 -15.78 -15.95
N THR A 306 15.63 -16.19 -14.88
CA THR A 306 15.86 -17.53 -14.23
C THR A 306 14.58 -18.14 -13.61
N PRO A 307 13.70 -18.77 -14.40
CA PRO A 307 12.39 -19.25 -13.93
C PRO A 307 12.45 -20.48 -12.99
N GLU A 308 13.48 -21.34 -13.08
CA GLU A 308 13.63 -22.54 -12.22
C GLU A 308 13.83 -22.16 -10.76
N ARG A 309 14.58 -21.08 -10.59
CA ARG A 309 14.88 -20.45 -9.33
C ARG A 309 13.60 -19.83 -8.75
N ALA A 310 12.74 -19.24 -9.59
CA ALA A 310 11.46 -18.68 -9.17
C ALA A 310 10.54 -19.75 -8.59
N GLU A 311 10.47 -20.91 -9.25
CA GLU A 311 9.68 -22.05 -8.80
C GLU A 311 10.15 -22.59 -7.43
N GLN A 312 11.47 -22.69 -7.21
CA GLN A 312 12.02 -23.16 -5.92
C GLN A 312 11.57 -22.29 -4.75
N TYR A 313 11.61 -20.97 -4.93
CA TYR A 313 11.07 -20.07 -3.94
C TYR A 313 9.57 -20.30 -3.81
N LEU A 314 8.82 -20.31 -4.92
CA LEU A 314 7.36 -20.53 -4.88
C LEU A 314 6.93 -21.79 -4.12
N ASN A 315 7.76 -22.83 -4.11
CA ASN A 315 7.51 -24.01 -3.30
C ASN A 315 7.75 -23.78 -1.80
N GLN A 316 8.80 -23.05 -1.43
CA GLN A 316 9.17 -22.80 -0.04
C GLN A 316 8.10 -22.02 0.72
N ALA A 317 7.62 -20.87 0.25
CA ALA A 317 6.59 -20.15 1.02
C ALA A 317 5.18 -20.70 0.84
N ILE A 318 4.85 -21.48 -0.21
CA ILE A 318 3.63 -22.31 -0.15
C ILE A 318 3.72 -23.28 1.04
N SER A 319 4.88 -23.89 1.30
CA SER A 319 5.06 -24.81 2.44
C SER A 319 5.09 -24.13 3.82
N GLN A 320 5.43 -22.84 3.87
CA GLN A 320 5.51 -22.06 5.11
C GLN A 320 4.24 -21.24 5.38
N CYS A 321 3.31 -21.19 4.42
CA CYS A 321 2.08 -20.44 4.57
C CYS A 321 1.16 -21.07 5.60
N GLN A 322 0.86 -20.31 6.65
CA GLN A 322 -0.14 -20.67 7.65
C GLN A 322 -1.57 -20.59 7.11
N LYS A 323 -1.80 -19.81 6.04
CA LYS A 323 -3.08 -19.66 5.33
C LYS A 323 -2.85 -19.77 3.83
N LEU A 324 -3.71 -20.55 3.15
CA LEU A 324 -3.71 -20.64 1.69
C LEU A 324 -4.03 -19.28 1.06
N ASP A 325 -3.24 -18.90 0.08
CA ASP A 325 -3.35 -17.63 -0.66
C ASP A 325 -3.25 -17.94 -2.15
N ASP A 326 -4.26 -17.53 -2.90
CA ASP A 326 -4.41 -17.84 -4.34
C ASP A 326 -3.23 -17.32 -5.17
N ARG A 327 -2.58 -16.23 -4.71
CA ARG A 327 -1.53 -15.52 -5.44
C ARG A 327 -0.28 -16.36 -5.62
N TYR A 328 0.05 -17.24 -4.66
CA TYR A 328 1.22 -18.11 -4.78
C TYR A 328 1.04 -19.16 -5.90
N TYR A 329 -0.16 -19.73 -5.99
CA TYR A 329 -0.50 -20.68 -7.04
C TYR A 329 -0.58 -19.97 -8.39
N TYR A 330 -1.19 -18.79 -8.45
CA TYR A 330 -1.24 -17.99 -9.68
C TYR A 330 0.16 -17.73 -10.25
N LEU A 331 1.06 -17.17 -9.44
CA LEU A 331 2.42 -16.88 -9.87
C LEU A 331 3.22 -18.13 -10.23
N ARG A 332 3.04 -19.24 -9.52
CA ARG A 332 3.73 -20.50 -9.87
C ARG A 332 3.23 -21.04 -11.19
N GLY A 333 1.94 -20.92 -11.47
CA GLY A 333 1.37 -21.25 -12.76
C GLY A 333 1.96 -20.41 -13.90
N LEU A 334 2.18 -19.10 -13.70
CA LEU A 334 2.85 -18.25 -14.69
C LEU A 334 4.32 -18.64 -14.92
N VAL A 335 5.07 -18.87 -13.85
CA VAL A 335 6.46 -19.35 -13.91
C VAL A 335 6.55 -20.66 -14.68
N ARG A 336 5.69 -21.63 -14.36
CA ARG A 336 5.63 -22.93 -15.04
C ARG A 336 5.21 -22.82 -16.50
N LYS A 337 4.24 -21.94 -16.82
CA LYS A 337 3.89 -21.59 -18.21
C LYS A 337 5.12 -21.08 -18.97
N SER A 338 5.93 -20.20 -18.36
CA SER A 338 7.16 -19.67 -18.99
C SER A 338 8.24 -20.75 -19.22
N MET A 339 8.24 -21.81 -18.41
CA MET A 339 9.11 -22.99 -18.58
C MET A 339 8.51 -24.09 -19.47
N ASN A 340 7.38 -23.82 -20.14
CA ASN A 340 6.60 -24.79 -20.92
C ASN A 340 6.08 -26.01 -20.11
N GLN A 341 5.93 -25.87 -18.80
CA GLN A 341 5.36 -26.86 -17.88
C GLN A 341 3.84 -26.68 -17.79
N PHE A 342 3.14 -26.88 -18.90
CA PHE A 342 1.75 -26.45 -19.07
C PHE A 342 0.74 -27.23 -18.21
N GLU A 343 0.92 -28.53 -18.01
CA GLU A 343 0.03 -29.35 -17.17
C GLU A 343 0.09 -28.91 -15.70
N GLN A 344 1.30 -28.71 -15.18
CA GLN A 344 1.52 -28.26 -13.81
C GLN A 344 1.06 -26.80 -13.62
N ALA A 345 1.20 -25.97 -14.66
CA ALA A 345 0.63 -24.62 -14.65
C ALA A 345 -0.90 -24.64 -14.59
N LEU A 346 -1.56 -25.59 -15.27
CA LEU A 346 -3.01 -25.73 -15.24
C LEU A 346 -3.53 -26.13 -13.84
N GLU A 347 -2.83 -27.03 -13.16
CA GLU A 347 -3.13 -27.43 -11.77
C GLU A 347 -3.03 -26.23 -10.82
N ASP A 348 -1.97 -25.44 -10.95
CA ASP A 348 -1.77 -24.23 -10.16
C ASP A 348 -2.86 -23.18 -10.41
N MET A 349 -3.27 -22.98 -11.66
CA MET A 349 -4.39 -22.10 -12.00
C MET A 349 -5.71 -22.59 -11.41
N ALA A 350 -5.93 -23.91 -11.35
CA ALA A 350 -7.11 -24.49 -10.72
C ALA A 350 -7.12 -24.28 -9.19
N MET A 351 -5.99 -24.54 -8.52
CA MET A 351 -5.84 -24.29 -7.08
C MET A 351 -6.08 -22.82 -6.72
N SER A 352 -5.57 -21.90 -7.53
CA SER A 352 -5.78 -20.46 -7.35
C SER A 352 -7.26 -20.09 -7.47
N LEU A 353 -7.97 -20.64 -8.47
CA LEU A 353 -9.41 -20.44 -8.66
C LEU A 353 -10.29 -21.08 -7.58
N ASP A 354 -9.86 -22.20 -6.98
CA ASP A 354 -10.56 -22.82 -5.85
C ASP A 354 -10.50 -21.93 -4.60
N ILE A 355 -9.39 -21.22 -4.41
CA ILE A 355 -9.22 -20.25 -3.31
C ILE A 355 -9.97 -18.95 -3.62
N ASN A 356 -9.85 -18.43 -4.86
CA ASN A 356 -10.48 -17.19 -5.29
C ASN A 356 -11.13 -17.31 -6.69
N PRO A 357 -12.43 -17.65 -6.76
CA PRO A 357 -13.09 -17.98 -8.02
C PRO A 357 -13.51 -16.79 -8.88
N LYS A 358 -13.23 -15.55 -8.46
CA LYS A 358 -13.72 -14.33 -9.13
C LYS A 358 -12.62 -13.47 -9.75
N GLN A 359 -11.46 -14.04 -10.04
CA GLN A 359 -10.37 -13.30 -10.69
C GLN A 359 -10.42 -13.43 -12.21
N PRO A 360 -10.63 -12.33 -12.95
CA PRO A 360 -10.65 -12.35 -14.41
C PRO A 360 -9.31 -12.83 -15.01
N ASP A 361 -8.18 -12.41 -14.46
CA ASP A 361 -6.84 -12.70 -14.97
C ASP A 361 -6.50 -14.20 -14.90
N LEU A 362 -6.96 -14.88 -13.84
CA LEU A 362 -6.79 -16.34 -13.69
C LEU A 362 -7.48 -17.13 -14.80
N TYR A 363 -8.71 -16.77 -15.13
CA TYR A 363 -9.42 -17.41 -16.24
C TYR A 363 -8.72 -17.12 -17.57
N PHE A 364 -8.21 -15.90 -17.75
CA PHE A 364 -7.49 -15.54 -18.97
C PHE A 364 -6.22 -16.40 -19.16
N GLU A 365 -5.38 -16.46 -18.13
CA GLU A 365 -4.13 -17.21 -18.15
C GLU A 365 -4.34 -18.71 -18.26
N ARG A 366 -5.36 -19.26 -17.59
CA ARG A 366 -5.75 -20.67 -17.74
C ARG A 366 -6.22 -20.98 -19.17
N GLY A 367 -6.96 -20.06 -19.80
CA GLY A 367 -7.37 -20.19 -21.19
C GLY A 367 -6.18 -20.26 -22.16
N ASP A 368 -5.16 -19.43 -21.93
CA ASP A 368 -3.91 -19.47 -22.71
C ASP A 368 -3.18 -20.79 -22.54
N ILE A 369 -3.06 -21.30 -21.31
CA ILE A 369 -2.42 -22.58 -21.02
C ILE A 369 -3.19 -23.74 -21.71
N ARG A 370 -4.53 -23.73 -21.65
CA ARG A 370 -5.37 -24.73 -22.34
C ARG A 370 -5.20 -24.70 -23.84
N LEU A 371 -5.09 -23.51 -24.44
CA LEU A 371 -4.82 -23.40 -25.88
C LEU A 371 -3.45 -24.01 -26.23
N LEU A 372 -2.41 -23.75 -25.43
CA LEU A 372 -1.07 -24.31 -25.64
C LEU A 372 -1.06 -25.85 -25.53
N LEU A 373 -1.94 -26.42 -24.70
CA LEU A 373 -2.20 -27.86 -24.60
C LEU A 373 -3.13 -28.41 -25.69
N GLY A 374 -3.67 -27.57 -26.58
CA GLY A 374 -4.59 -27.96 -27.64
C GLY A 374 -6.06 -28.07 -27.24
N ASP A 375 -6.42 -27.80 -25.99
CA ASP A 375 -7.81 -27.72 -25.52
C ASP A 375 -8.44 -26.37 -25.89
N LYS A 376 -8.75 -26.26 -27.18
CA LYS A 376 -9.37 -25.07 -27.76
C LYS A 376 -10.77 -24.79 -27.17
N GLN A 377 -11.54 -25.82 -26.84
CA GLN A 377 -12.89 -25.66 -26.30
C GLN A 377 -12.85 -25.11 -24.87
N GLY A 378 -11.99 -25.69 -24.01
CA GLY A 378 -11.79 -25.21 -22.65
C GLY A 378 -11.14 -23.82 -22.59
N ALA A 379 -10.24 -23.50 -23.53
CA ALA A 379 -9.68 -22.15 -23.66
C ALA A 379 -10.77 -21.11 -23.94
N CYS A 380 -11.68 -21.41 -24.88
CA CYS A 380 -12.79 -20.52 -25.22
C CYS A 380 -13.79 -20.33 -24.07
N TYR A 381 -14.05 -21.38 -23.29
CA TYR A 381 -14.87 -21.28 -22.09
C TYR A 381 -14.23 -20.30 -21.08
N ASP A 382 -12.94 -20.46 -20.81
CA ASP A 382 -12.22 -19.66 -19.83
C ASP A 382 -12.09 -18.20 -20.25
N TRP A 383 -11.72 -17.90 -21.50
CA TRP A 383 -11.66 -16.51 -21.98
C TRP A 383 -13.02 -15.80 -21.98
N ARG A 384 -14.12 -16.52 -22.26
CA ARG A 384 -15.47 -15.96 -22.12
C ARG A 384 -15.80 -15.67 -20.66
N ARG A 385 -15.37 -16.54 -19.73
CA ARG A 385 -15.53 -16.31 -18.29
C ARG A 385 -14.74 -15.09 -17.83
N ALA A 386 -13.47 -14.98 -18.22
CA ALA A 386 -12.62 -13.82 -17.97
C ALA A 386 -13.29 -12.52 -18.43
N LEU A 387 -13.85 -12.51 -19.65
CA LEU A 387 -14.58 -11.36 -20.17
C LEU A 387 -15.79 -10.99 -19.31
N SER A 388 -16.61 -11.98 -18.95
CA SER A 388 -17.79 -11.75 -18.09
C SER A 388 -17.43 -11.24 -16.69
N LEU A 389 -16.20 -11.46 -16.24
CA LEU A 389 -15.66 -10.98 -14.97
C LEU A 389 -14.91 -9.64 -15.11
N GLY A 390 -14.92 -9.02 -16.30
CA GLY A 390 -14.36 -7.69 -16.53
C GLY A 390 -12.91 -7.64 -16.99
N HIS A 391 -12.33 -8.75 -17.46
CA HIS A 391 -10.99 -8.74 -18.04
C HIS A 391 -10.93 -7.82 -19.28
N LYS A 392 -9.99 -6.87 -19.30
CA LYS A 392 -9.75 -5.96 -20.42
C LYS A 392 -8.88 -6.62 -21.49
N GLN A 393 -9.41 -7.62 -22.20
CA GLN A 393 -8.70 -8.30 -23.30
C GLN A 393 -9.01 -7.74 -24.68
N ASP A 394 -8.12 -8.03 -25.63
CA ASP A 394 -8.31 -7.87 -27.07
C ASP A 394 -9.38 -8.87 -27.60
N PRO A 395 -10.55 -8.39 -28.09
CA PRO A 395 -11.62 -9.25 -28.61
C PRO A 395 -11.21 -10.18 -29.76
N ASP A 396 -10.12 -9.85 -30.46
CA ASP A 396 -9.67 -10.59 -31.65
C ASP A 396 -9.28 -12.04 -31.35
N ARG A 397 -8.79 -12.31 -30.13
CA ARG A 397 -8.35 -13.65 -29.72
C ARG A 397 -9.53 -14.63 -29.62
N LEU A 398 -10.64 -14.18 -29.02
CA LEU A 398 -11.90 -14.93 -28.99
C LEU A 398 -12.42 -15.17 -30.42
N TYR A 399 -12.37 -14.15 -31.29
CA TYR A 399 -12.85 -14.28 -32.67
C TYR A 399 -12.04 -15.28 -33.50
N LYS A 400 -10.72 -15.31 -33.29
CA LYS A 400 -9.79 -16.18 -34.03
C LYS A 400 -9.87 -17.64 -33.58
N HIS A 401 -10.05 -17.87 -32.29
CA HIS A 401 -9.96 -19.21 -31.68
C HIS A 401 -11.31 -19.79 -31.26
N CYS A 402 -12.37 -19.00 -31.14
CA CYS A 402 -13.67 -19.46 -30.62
C CYS A 402 -14.74 -19.21 -31.68
N LYS A 403 -14.90 -20.17 -32.59
CA LYS A 403 -15.98 -20.18 -33.57
C LYS A 403 -17.29 -20.63 -32.96
#